data_AF-A0AAW1DK05-F1
#
_entry.id   AF-A0AAW1DK05-F1
#
_cell.length_a   1.000
_cell.length_b   1.000
_cell.length_c   1.000
_cell.angle_alpha   90.00
_cell.angle_beta   90.00
_cell.angle_gamma   90.00
#
_symmetry.space_group_name_H-M   'P 1'
#
loop_
_entity.id
_entity.type
_entity.pdbx_description
1 polymer ?
#
loop_
_entity_poly.entity_id
_entity_poly.type
_entity_poly.pdbx_seq_one_letter_code
_entity_poly.pdbx_strand_id
1 'polypeptide(L)'
;MAVYLKGINDDKGKCILHSIPCKIHADDVANVSLYFKPSDNGNDHLTSSFRGYPLDGKVVKVPENYGGYVFKELQNDDIEGEERNLILSSRFDSLTYWNWNKLPTKSDPFISALDWVDVSQVVIRIIYCIRLKLRRLLDRCLFKIQRCLICAFCTEL
;
A
#
# COMPACT_ATOMS: atom_id res chain seq x y z
N MET A 1 17.77 -4.59 -9.97
CA MET A 1 16.86 -5.63 -9.43
C MET A 1 15.43 -5.22 -9.73
N ALA A 2 14.85 -5.78 -10.78
CA ALA A 2 13.41 -5.65 -11.04
C ALA A 2 12.65 -6.69 -10.22
N VAL A 3 11.42 -6.36 -9.82
CA VAL A 3 10.49 -7.27 -9.14
C VAL A 3 9.30 -7.45 -10.07
N TYR A 4 8.96 -8.69 -10.38
CA TYR A 4 7.84 -8.99 -11.27
C TYR A 4 6.67 -9.53 -10.46
N LEU A 5 5.52 -8.87 -10.61
CA LEU A 5 4.27 -9.29 -10.02
C LEU A 5 3.52 -10.17 -11.03
N LYS A 6 3.28 -11.43 -10.68
CA LYS A 6 2.54 -12.39 -11.51
C LYS A 6 1.14 -12.63 -10.96
N GLY A 7 0.16 -12.74 -11.87
CA GLY A 7 -1.18 -13.23 -11.56
C GLY A 7 -2.11 -12.22 -10.88
N ILE A 8 -2.05 -10.94 -11.27
CA ILE A 8 -3.03 -9.90 -10.86
C ILE A 8 -4.35 -10.14 -11.62
N ASN A 9 -4.96 -11.31 -11.42
CA ASN A 9 -6.33 -11.59 -11.84
C ASN A 9 -7.20 -11.50 -10.59
N ASP A 10 -8.35 -10.82 -10.69
CA ASP A 10 -9.22 -10.53 -9.55
C ASP A 10 -9.95 -11.77 -8.98
N ASP A 11 -9.73 -12.94 -9.58
CA ASP A 11 -10.43 -14.19 -9.27
C ASP A 11 -9.84 -14.95 -8.05
N LYS A 12 -8.92 -14.35 -7.30
CA LYS A 12 -8.31 -14.98 -6.11
C LYS A 12 -9.20 -14.77 -4.88
N GLY A 13 -9.37 -15.83 -4.09
CA GLY A 13 -10.22 -15.84 -2.90
C GLY A 13 -9.87 -14.78 -1.85
N LYS A 14 -10.91 -14.25 -1.19
CA LYS A 14 -10.79 -13.29 -0.10
C LYS A 14 -10.19 -13.94 1.14
N CYS A 15 -9.16 -13.32 1.73
CA CYS A 15 -8.55 -13.79 2.99
C CYS A 15 -8.91 -12.90 4.18
N ILE A 16 -8.96 -13.51 5.37
CA ILE A 16 -9.10 -12.79 6.66
C ILE A 16 -7.69 -12.53 7.20
N LEU A 17 -7.39 -11.27 7.51
CA LEU A 17 -6.07 -10.85 7.99
C LEU A 17 -6.16 -10.34 9.44
N HIS A 18 -5.23 -10.77 10.28
CA HIS A 18 -5.09 -10.31 11.65
C HIS A 18 -3.66 -9.80 11.88
N SER A 19 -3.53 -8.56 12.37
CA SER A 19 -2.26 -7.98 12.81
C SER A 19 -2.18 -8.08 14.33
N ILE A 20 -1.31 -8.96 14.84
CA ILE A 20 -1.15 -9.24 16.27
C ILE A 20 0.08 -8.48 16.79
N PRO A 21 0.03 -7.88 17.99
CA PRO A 21 1.13 -7.12 18.58
C PRO A 21 2.23 -8.03 19.18
N CYS A 22 2.65 -9.07 18.45
CA CYS A 22 3.74 -9.95 18.85
C CYS A 22 4.51 -10.48 17.65
N LYS A 23 5.78 -10.81 17.85
CA LYS A 23 6.59 -11.51 16.85
C LYS A 23 6.43 -13.02 17.04
N ILE A 24 5.96 -13.69 15.99
CA ILE A 24 5.94 -15.16 15.91
C ILE A 24 7.19 -15.55 15.11
N HIS A 25 7.98 -16.48 15.64
CA HIS A 25 9.25 -16.91 15.03
C HIS A 25 9.09 -18.03 13.98
N ALA A 26 7.91 -18.61 13.89
CA ALA A 26 7.59 -19.66 12.92
C ALA A 26 6.77 -19.07 11.77
N ASP A 27 7.21 -19.33 10.54
CA ASP A 27 6.53 -18.95 9.31
C ASP A 27 5.76 -20.15 8.73
N ASP A 28 4.95 -20.79 9.58
CA ASP A 28 4.24 -22.04 9.28
C ASP A 28 2.72 -21.86 9.21
N VAL A 29 2.05 -22.90 8.68
CA VAL A 29 0.60 -22.99 8.68
C VAL A 29 0.05 -23.10 10.11
N ALA A 30 -0.99 -22.33 10.41
CA ALA A 30 -1.64 -22.30 11.72
C ALA A 30 -3.16 -22.42 11.59
N ASN A 31 -3.79 -23.11 12.54
CA ASN A 31 -5.24 -23.29 12.56
C ASN A 31 -5.96 -22.11 13.24
N VAL A 32 -5.95 -20.96 12.58
CA VAL A 32 -6.49 -19.70 13.11
C VAL A 32 -8.00 -19.80 13.37
N SER A 33 -8.78 -20.42 12.48
CA SER A 33 -10.24 -20.50 12.59
C SER A 33 -10.73 -21.29 13.80
N LEU A 34 -9.96 -22.28 14.27
CA LEU A 34 -10.32 -23.04 15.47
C LEU A 34 -9.97 -22.29 16.76
N TYR A 35 -8.77 -21.71 16.84
CA TYR A 35 -8.23 -21.17 18.10
C TYR A 35 -8.42 -19.67 18.28
N PHE A 36 -8.51 -18.90 17.21
CA PHE A 36 -8.59 -17.45 17.26
C PHE A 36 -9.95 -16.98 16.76
N LYS A 37 -10.88 -16.83 17.70
CA LYS A 37 -12.25 -16.40 17.42
C LYS A 37 -12.50 -15.04 18.06
N PRO A 38 -12.51 -13.95 17.27
CA PRO A 38 -12.82 -12.63 17.80
C PRO A 38 -14.29 -12.55 18.21
N SER A 39 -14.55 -11.98 19.39
CA SER A 39 -15.89 -11.63 19.87
C SER A 39 -16.16 -10.16 19.59
N ASP A 40 -17.30 -9.86 18.98
CA ASP A 40 -17.75 -8.49 18.75
C ASP A 40 -18.63 -8.00 19.91
N ASN A 41 -18.26 -6.85 20.46
CA ASN A 41 -18.97 -6.21 21.56
C ASN A 41 -19.95 -5.12 21.08
N GLY A 42 -20.18 -4.98 19.77
CA GLY A 42 -21.22 -4.13 19.17
C GLY A 42 -20.80 -2.68 18.87
N ASN A 43 -19.60 -2.27 19.25
CA ASN A 43 -19.06 -0.90 19.07
C ASN A 43 -17.87 -0.85 18.09
N ASP A 44 -17.82 -1.71 17.06
CA ASP A 44 -16.63 -1.94 16.22
C ASP A 44 -15.38 -2.36 17.03
N HIS A 45 -15.61 -2.86 18.24
CA HIS A 45 -14.59 -3.30 19.19
C HIS A 45 -14.61 -4.83 19.21
N LEU A 46 -13.51 -5.40 18.76
CA LEU A 46 -13.28 -6.84 18.79
C LEU A 46 -12.43 -7.18 20.00
N THR A 47 -12.81 -8.22 20.72
CA THR A 47 -12.02 -8.75 21.84
C THR A 47 -11.63 -10.18 21.54
N SER A 48 -10.40 -10.54 21.90
CA SER A 48 -9.87 -11.90 21.74
C SER A 48 -8.81 -12.15 22.81
N SER A 49 -8.27 -13.36 22.85
CA SER A 49 -7.09 -13.64 23.66
C SER A 49 -6.06 -14.41 22.84
N PHE A 50 -4.79 -14.14 23.10
CA PHE A 50 -3.69 -14.86 22.48
C PHE A 50 -2.69 -15.26 23.56
N ARG A 51 -2.42 -16.57 23.67
CA ARG A 51 -1.51 -17.15 24.69
C ARG A 51 -1.88 -16.75 26.14
N GLY A 52 -3.17 -16.55 26.41
CA GLY A 52 -3.67 -16.15 27.73
C GLY A 52 -3.67 -14.64 28.01
N TYR A 53 -3.19 -13.82 27.07
CA TYR A 53 -3.22 -12.37 27.18
C TYR A 53 -4.43 -11.79 26.43
N PRO A 54 -5.16 -10.83 27.02
CA PRO A 54 -6.30 -10.19 26.39
C PRO A 54 -5.85 -9.26 25.24
N LEU A 55 -6.56 -9.33 24.13
CA LEU A 55 -6.36 -8.51 22.94
C LEU A 55 -7.61 -7.69 22.67
N ASP A 56 -7.41 -6.41 22.45
CA ASP A 56 -8.42 -5.48 21.99
C ASP A 56 -8.11 -5.09 20.56
N GLY A 57 -9.10 -5.20 19.69
CA GLY A 57 -8.92 -5.05 18.26
C GLY A 57 -10.00 -4.23 17.60
N LYS A 58 -9.68 -3.74 16.41
CA LYS A 58 -10.59 -2.98 15.56
C LYS A 58 -10.43 -3.42 14.11
N VAL A 59 -11.53 -3.48 13.38
CA VAL A 59 -11.50 -3.71 11.93
C VAL A 59 -11.07 -2.42 11.23
N VAL A 60 -9.96 -2.50 10.50
CA VAL A 60 -9.40 -1.42 9.69
C VAL A 60 -9.63 -1.76 8.23
N LYS A 61 -10.37 -0.91 7.52
CA LYS A 61 -10.63 -1.06 6.08
C LYS A 61 -9.46 -0.50 5.28
N VAL A 62 -9.21 -1.07 4.12
CA VAL A 62 -8.28 -0.50 3.15
C VAL A 62 -8.86 0.83 2.65
N PRO A 63 -8.03 1.89 2.45
CA PRO A 63 -8.48 3.18 1.94
C PRO A 63 -9.22 3.05 0.60
N GLU A 64 -10.13 4.00 0.34
CA GLU A 64 -10.92 4.00 -0.89
C GLU A 64 -10.03 4.07 -2.14
N ASN A 65 -10.39 3.32 -3.19
CA ASN A 65 -9.63 3.16 -4.44
C ASN A 65 -8.31 2.38 -4.31
N TYR A 66 -8.05 1.74 -3.17
CA TYR A 66 -6.93 0.81 -3.00
C TYR A 66 -7.44 -0.62 -2.74
N GLY A 67 -6.59 -1.60 -3.09
CA GLY A 67 -6.83 -3.02 -2.83
C GLY A 67 -5.68 -3.62 -2.02
N GLY A 68 -6.03 -4.43 -1.02
CA GLY A 68 -5.05 -5.20 -0.26
C GLY A 68 -4.73 -6.50 -0.97
N TYR A 69 -3.44 -6.77 -1.20
CA TYR A 69 -2.97 -7.98 -1.87
C TYR A 69 -1.87 -8.65 -1.06
N VAL A 70 -1.92 -9.98 -0.98
CA VAL A 70 -0.90 -10.80 -0.35
C VAL A 70 -0.11 -11.52 -1.44
N PHE A 71 1.19 -11.29 -1.47
CA PHE A 71 2.09 -11.93 -2.41
C PHE A 71 2.94 -12.99 -1.71
N LYS A 72 3.26 -14.06 -2.42
CA LYS A 72 4.23 -15.06 -2.01
C LYS A 72 5.39 -15.06 -2.99
N GLU A 73 6.60 -15.10 -2.46
CA GLU A 73 7.79 -15.28 -3.27
C GLU A 73 7.86 -16.73 -3.73
N LEU A 74 8.07 -16.92 -5.03
CA LEU A 74 8.56 -18.20 -5.52
C LEU A 74 10.00 -18.30 -5.08
N GLN A 75 10.36 -19.32 -4.30
CA GLN A 75 11.76 -19.67 -4.11
C GLN A 75 12.35 -20.00 -5.49
N ASN A 76 13.04 -19.03 -6.08
CA ASN A 76 14.10 -19.32 -7.01
C ASN A 76 15.31 -19.54 -6.11
N ASP A 77 15.76 -20.78 -6.02
CA ASP A 77 16.98 -21.14 -5.29
C ASP A 77 18.10 -20.15 -5.64
N ASP A 78 18.84 -19.73 -4.62
CA ASP A 78 19.90 -18.71 -4.55
C ASP A 78 20.87 -18.64 -5.75
N ILE A 79 20.40 -18.23 -6.93
CA ILE A 79 21.23 -17.91 -8.08
C ILE A 79 21.40 -16.39 -8.10
N GLU A 80 22.58 -15.92 -7.67
CA GLU A 80 22.98 -14.51 -7.77
C GLU A 80 22.78 -14.01 -9.21
N GLY A 81 21.73 -13.21 -9.42
CA GLY A 81 21.45 -12.57 -10.70
C GLY A 81 20.02 -12.73 -11.22
N GLU A 82 19.20 -13.62 -10.65
CA GLU A 82 17.82 -13.78 -11.11
C GLU A 82 16.84 -12.70 -10.57
N GLU A 83 15.81 -12.44 -11.38
CA GLU A 83 14.75 -11.48 -11.09
C GLU A 83 13.74 -12.08 -10.08
N ARG A 84 13.49 -11.38 -8.97
CA ARG A 84 12.55 -11.84 -7.93
C ARG A 84 11.12 -11.89 -8.46
N ASN A 85 10.50 -13.05 -8.37
CA ASN A 85 9.14 -13.33 -8.85
C ASN A 85 8.17 -13.47 -7.68
N LEU A 86 7.21 -12.54 -7.58
CA LEU A 86 6.14 -12.57 -6.58
C LEU A 86 4.82 -13.00 -7.23
N ILE A 87 4.18 -14.03 -6.69
CA ILE A 87 2.87 -14.50 -7.13
C ILE A 87 1.79 -13.97 -6.19
N LEU A 88 0.69 -13.47 -6.76
CA LEU A 88 -0.49 -13.12 -5.99
C LEU A 88 -1.12 -14.38 -5.34
N SER A 89 -1.16 -14.38 -4.01
CA SER A 89 -1.77 -15.45 -3.21
C SER A 89 -3.25 -15.17 -2.92
N SER A 90 -3.57 -13.99 -2.40
CA SER A 90 -4.93 -13.65 -1.97
C SER A 90 -5.17 -12.14 -1.91
N ARG A 91 -6.45 -11.74 -1.89
CA ARG A 91 -6.91 -10.36 -1.76
C ARG A 91 -7.62 -10.13 -0.44
N PHE A 92 -7.51 -8.93 0.13
CA PHE A 92 -8.28 -8.52 1.30
C PHE A 92 -8.74 -7.05 1.17
N ASP A 93 -9.93 -6.77 1.70
CA ASP A 93 -10.51 -5.42 1.70
C ASP A 93 -10.40 -4.75 3.09
N SER A 94 -10.14 -5.57 4.11
CA SER A 94 -10.07 -5.14 5.51
C SER A 94 -9.17 -6.08 6.29
N LEU A 95 -8.54 -5.56 7.33
CA LEU A 95 -7.70 -6.31 8.27
C LEU A 95 -8.14 -5.99 9.71
N THR A 96 -7.99 -6.95 10.61
CA THR A 96 -8.21 -6.70 12.04
C THR A 96 -6.89 -6.33 12.69
N TYR A 97 -6.81 -5.13 13.26
CA TYR A 97 -5.65 -4.67 13.99
C TYR A 97 -5.87 -4.88 15.48
N TRP A 98 -4.95 -5.59 16.14
CA TRP A 98 -5.01 -5.92 17.56
C TRP A 98 -3.93 -5.18 18.34
N ASN A 99 -4.24 -4.82 19.57
CA ASN A 99 -3.30 -4.22 20.51
C ASN A 99 -3.46 -4.85 21.90
N TRP A 100 -2.42 -4.74 22.74
CA TRP A 100 -2.44 -5.29 24.09
C TRP A 100 -3.15 -4.34 25.04
N ASN A 101 -4.25 -4.79 25.65
CA ASN A 101 -4.92 -4.11 26.76
C ASN A 101 -5.21 -2.61 26.51
N LYS A 102 -5.39 -2.24 25.23
CA LYS A 102 -5.61 -0.87 24.76
C LYS A 102 -6.38 -0.96 23.45
N LEU A 103 -7.43 -0.15 23.33
CA LEU A 103 -8.15 -0.02 22.08
C LEU A 103 -7.27 0.66 21.00
N PRO A 104 -7.23 0.10 19.78
CA PRO A 104 -6.57 0.75 18.66
C PRO A 104 -7.06 2.17 18.42
N THR A 105 -6.12 3.12 18.37
CA THR A 105 -6.40 4.54 18.20
C THR A 105 -5.62 5.09 17.01
N LYS A 106 -6.04 6.24 16.45
CA LYS A 106 -5.30 6.93 15.37
C LYS A 106 -3.84 7.28 15.69
N SER A 107 -3.45 7.26 16.97
CA SER A 107 -2.08 7.42 17.42
C SER A 107 -1.17 6.25 17.08
N ASP A 108 -1.74 5.08 16.76
CA ASP A 108 -0.97 3.87 16.59
C ASP A 108 -0.27 3.88 15.22
N PRO A 109 1.03 3.53 15.14
CA PRO A 109 1.83 3.73 13.92
C PRO A 109 1.25 3.09 12.66
N PHE A 110 0.61 1.93 12.80
CA PHE A 110 -0.01 1.22 11.68
C PHE A 110 -1.19 2.01 11.08
N ILE A 111 -2.04 2.57 11.94
CA ILE A 111 -3.21 3.36 11.50
C ILE A 111 -2.71 4.68 10.89
N SER A 112 -1.76 5.36 11.53
CA SER A 112 -1.16 6.58 10.98
C SER A 112 -0.45 6.34 9.64
N ALA A 113 0.13 5.15 9.42
CA ALA A 113 0.74 4.78 8.15
C ALA A 113 -0.29 4.60 7.02
N LEU A 114 -1.53 4.22 7.34
CA LEU A 114 -2.60 4.19 6.34
C LEU A 114 -3.06 5.60 5.97
N ASP A 115 -3.13 6.52 6.93
CA ASP A 115 -3.46 7.94 6.67
C ASP A 115 -2.41 8.61 5.74
N TRP A 116 -1.17 8.12 5.74
CA TRP A 116 -0.12 8.60 4.83
C TRP A 116 -0.48 8.42 3.35
N VAL A 117 -1.29 7.42 3.01
CA VAL A 117 -1.70 7.15 1.63
C VAL A 117 -2.43 8.36 1.04
N ASP A 118 -3.35 8.96 1.79
CA ASP A 118 -4.11 10.13 1.34
C ASP A 118 -3.22 11.37 1.19
N VAL A 119 -2.30 11.57 2.15
CA VAL A 119 -1.32 12.66 2.10
C VAL A 119 -0.42 12.52 0.88
N SER A 120 0.06 11.30 0.60
CA SER A 120 0.96 11.01 -0.51
C SER A 120 0.34 11.33 -1.87
N GLN A 121 -0.96 11.05 -2.06
CA GLN A 121 -1.66 11.38 -3.30
C GLN A 121 -1.66 12.88 -3.58
N VAL A 122 -1.91 13.70 -2.54
CA VAL A 122 -1.93 15.16 -2.67
C VAL A 122 -0.54 15.69 -3.00
N VAL A 123 0.49 15.23 -2.30
CA VAL A 123 1.89 15.63 -2.53
C VAL A 123 2.31 15.30 -3.96
N ILE A 124 2.04 14.07 -4.40
CA ILE A 124 2.34 13.61 -5.76
C ILE A 124 1.62 14.49 -6.79
N ARG A 125 0.33 14.77 -6.61
CA ARG A 125 -0.46 15.62 -7.51
C ARG A 125 0.11 17.04 -7.62
N ILE A 126 0.55 17.63 -6.50
CA ILE A 126 1.18 18.96 -6.49
C ILE A 126 2.49 18.94 -7.29
N ILE A 127 3.34 17.95 -7.07
CA ILE A 127 4.62 17.80 -7.79
C ILE A 127 4.37 17.66 -9.30
N TYR A 128 3.42 16.82 -9.72
CA TYR A 128 3.04 16.66 -11.12
C TYR A 128 2.49 17.97 -11.71
N CYS A 129 1.66 18.71 -10.98
CA CYS A 129 1.10 19.98 -11.44
C CYS A 129 2.19 21.04 -11.64
N ILE A 130 3.12 21.18 -10.69
CA ILE A 130 4.26 22.10 -10.80
C ILE A 130 5.14 21.73 -12.00
N ARG A 131 5.46 20.44 -12.15
CA ARG A 131 6.27 19.93 -13.28
C ARG A 131 5.59 20.21 -14.63
N LEU A 132 4.28 19.98 -14.74
CA LEU A 132 3.50 20.27 -15.95
C LEU A 132 3.45 21.78 -16.25
N LYS A 133 3.32 22.62 -15.22
CA LYS A 133 3.29 24.08 -15.39
C LYS A 133 4.63 24.63 -15.83
N LEU A 134 5.74 24.14 -15.25
CA LEU A 134 7.10 24.46 -15.71
C LEU A 134 7.32 24.02 -17.16
N ARG A 135 6.90 22.80 -17.53
CA ARG A 135 7.03 22.30 -18.91
C ARG A 135 6.28 23.18 -19.90
N ARG A 136 5.03 23.54 -19.61
CA ARG A 136 4.23 24.46 -20.45
C ARG A 136 4.80 25.88 -20.54
N LEU A 137 5.50 26.36 -19.51
CA LEU A 137 6.18 27.65 -19.54
C LEU A 137 7.45 27.57 -20.41
N LEU A 138 8.24 26.52 -20.27
CA LEU A 138 9.41 26.26 -21.11
C LEU A 138 9.02 26.11 -22.58
N ASP A 139 7.97 25.36 -22.88
CA ASP A 139 7.46 25.18 -24.25
C ASP A 139 6.99 26.51 -24.86
N ARG A 140 6.34 27.38 -24.07
CA ARG A 140 5.97 28.73 -24.52
C ARG A 140 7.18 29.64 -24.75
N CYS A 141 8.19 29.57 -23.89
CA CYS A 141 9.43 30.33 -24.07
C CYS A 141 10.18 29.86 -25.32
N LEU A 142 10.31 28.55 -25.55
CA LEU A 142 10.90 27.96 -26.75
C LEU A 142 10.17 28.39 -28.03
N PHE A 143 8.82 28.37 -28.03
CA PHE A 143 8.04 28.84 -29.17
C PHE A 143 8.23 30.33 -29.45
N LYS A 144 8.38 31.15 -28.41
CA LYS A 144 8.59 32.60 -28.55
C LYS A 144 10.00 32.90 -29.06
N ILE A 145 11.01 32.16 -28.61
CA ILE A 145 12.39 32.24 -29.10
C ILE A 145 12.49 31.80 -30.56
N GLN A 146 11.89 30.66 -30.94
CA GLN A 146 11.87 30.22 -32.34
C GLN A 146 11.20 31.23 -33.28
N ARG A 147 10.07 31.83 -32.87
CA ARG A 147 9.42 32.90 -33.65
C ARG A 147 10.28 34.16 -33.79
N CYS A 148 11.00 34.56 -32.73
CA CYS A 148 11.91 35.71 -32.80
C CYS A 148 13.12 35.43 -33.72
N LEU A 149 13.68 34.22 -33.72
CA LEU A 149 14.76 33.85 -34.66
C LEU A 149 14.28 33.84 -36.12
N ILE A 150 13.07 33.36 -36.38
CA ILE A 150 12.48 33.36 -37.74
C ILE A 150 12.25 34.79 -38.23
N CYS A 151 11.79 35.70 -37.37
CA CYS A 151 11.63 37.12 -37.75
C CYS A 151 12.97 37.82 -37.99
N ALA A 152 14.01 37.52 -37.20
CA ALA A 152 15.34 38.13 -37.37
C ALA A 152 16.01 37.70 -38.70
N PHE A 153 15.84 36.44 -39.12
CA PHE A 153 16.36 35.93 -40.39
C PHE A 153 15.64 36.49 -41.63
N CYS A 154 14.42 37.02 -41.50
CA CYS A 154 13.64 37.53 -42.62
C CYS A 154 13.90 39.02 -42.93
N THR A 155 14.60 39.73 -42.05
CA THR A 155 14.93 41.16 -42.20
C THR A 155 16.33 41.43 -42.78
N GLU A 156 17.12 40.38 -43.04
CA GLU A 156 18.47 40.47 -43.63
C GLU A 156 18.53 39.99 -45.11
N LEU A 157 17.38 39.82 -45.77
CA LEU A 157 17.23 39.57 -47.22
C LEU A 157 16.47 40.73 -47.87
#